data_AF-A0A351CN03-F1
#
_entry.id   AF-A0A351CN03-F1
#
_cell.length_a   1.000
_cell.length_b   1.000
_cell.length_c   1.000
_cell.angle_alpha   90.00
_cell.angle_beta   90.00
_cell.angle_gamma   90.00
#
_symmetry.space_group_name_H-M   'P 1'
#
loop_
_entity.id
_entity.type
_entity.pdbx_description
1 polymer ?
#
loop_
_entity_poly.entity_id
_entity_poly.type
_entity_poly.pdbx_seq_one_letter_code
_entity_poly.pdbx_strand_id
1 'polypeptide(L)' 'MRKQLINAMKAHATGEIQKHLANVEVYLSNPAGIGEHSDITEAIGIELDKIARYDDQLEVIKKYVKDSSVEYPHD' A
#
# COMPACT_ATOMS: atom_id res chain seq x y z
N MET A 1 9.53 -18.63 9.84
CA MET A 1 8.83 -17.50 10.49
C MET A 1 9.20 -16.15 9.89
N ARG A 2 10.48 -15.69 9.89
CA ARG A 2 10.86 -14.38 9.32
C ARG A 2 10.31 -14.12 7.90
N LYS A 3 10.61 -15.01 6.95
CA LYS A 3 10.13 -14.92 5.57
C LYS A 3 8.60 -14.85 5.46
N GLN A 4 7.89 -15.63 6.27
CA GLN A 4 6.41 -15.62 6.29
C GLN A 4 5.87 -14.28 6.78
N LEU A 5 6.45 -13.70 7.84
CA LEU A 5 6.05 -12.39 8.35
C LEU A 5 6.34 -11.28 7.33
N ILE A 6 7.51 -11.29 6.69
CA ILE A 6 7.85 -10.33 5.63
C ILE A 6 6.85 -10.44 4.46
N ASN A 7 6.54 -11.67 4.03
CA ASN A 7 5.58 -11.90 2.96
C ASN A 7 4.16 -11.48 3.35
N ALA A 8 3.74 -11.74 4.59
CA ALA A 8 2.44 -11.30 5.09
C ALA A 8 2.31 -9.78 5.10
N MET A 9 3.35 -9.06 5.54
CA MET A 9 3.38 -7.60 5.53
C MET A 9 3.34 -7.03 4.11
N LYS A 10 4.10 -7.61 3.17
CA LYS A 10 4.05 -7.22 1.75
C LYS A 10 2.65 -7.44 1.17
N ALA A 11 2.06 -8.61 1.39
CA ALA A 11 0.72 -8.94 0.90
C ALA A 11 -0.35 -7.98 1.47
N HIS A 12 -0.26 -7.64 2.75
CA HIS A 12 -1.16 -6.68 3.39
C HIS A 12 -1.03 -5.28 2.76
N ALA A 13 0.19 -4.75 2.64
CA ALA A 13 0.42 -3.44 2.04
C ALA A 13 -0.03 -3.40 0.57
N THR A 14 0.27 -4.44 -0.22
CA THR A 14 -0.24 -4.56 -1.59
C THR A 14 -1.77 -4.59 -1.65
N GLY A 15 -2.42 -5.35 -0.76
CA GLY A 15 -3.88 -5.42 -0.71
C GLY A 15 -4.51 -4.05 -0.40
N GLU A 16 -3.94 -3.31 0.54
CA GLU A 16 -4.39 -1.96 0.86
C GLU A 16 -4.22 -0.99 -0.32
N ILE A 17 -3.08 -1.04 -1.02
CA ILE A 17 -2.86 -0.24 -2.24
C ILE A 17 -3.93 -0.54 -3.28
N GLN A 18 -4.21 -1.82 -3.56
CA GLN A 18 -5.21 -2.20 -4.55
C GLN A 18 -6.63 -1.76 -4.15
N LYS A 19 -6.98 -1.87 -2.88
CA LYS A 19 -8.26 -1.37 -2.34
C LYS A 19 -8.42 0.13 -2.58
N HIS A 20 -7.40 0.91 -2.25
CA HIS A 20 -7.47 2.37 -2.40
C HIS A 20 -7.42 2.81 -3.87
N LEU A 21 -6.67 2.11 -4.73
CA LEU A 21 -6.73 2.34 -6.18
C LEU A 21 -8.13 2.06 -6.75
N ALA A 22 -8.78 0.98 -6.31
CA ALA A 22 -10.15 0.68 -6.73
C ALA A 22 -11.13 1.78 -6.30
N ASN A 23 -10.98 2.35 -5.11
CA ASN A 23 -11.79 3.49 -4.67
C ASN A 23 -11.55 4.73 -5.54
N VAL A 24 -10.30 5.06 -5.87
CA VAL A 24 -9.97 6.15 -6.79
C VAL A 24 -10.65 5.95 -8.14
N GLU A 25 -10.56 4.75 -8.71
CA GLU A 25 -11.21 4.44 -10.00
C GLU A 25 -12.73 4.60 -9.93
N VAL A 26 -13.34 4.18 -8.82
CA VAL A 26 -14.77 4.37 -8.59
C VAL A 26 -15.14 5.86 -8.56
N TYR A 27 -14.36 6.71 -7.88
CA TYR A 27 -14.58 8.16 -7.87
C TYR A 27 -14.39 8.81 -9.24
N LEU A 28 -13.42 8.34 -10.04
CA LEU A 28 -13.14 8.86 -11.38
C LEU A 28 -14.18 8.43 -12.42
N SER A 29 -14.69 7.19 -12.33
CA SER A 29 -15.61 6.60 -13.31
C SER A 29 -17.09 6.85 -13.00
N ASN A 30 -17.45 7.00 -11.73
CA ASN A 30 -18.84 7.22 -11.31
C ASN A 30 -18.94 8.22 -10.15
N PRO A 31 -18.62 9.51 -10.39
CA PRO A 31 -18.65 10.54 -9.35
C PRO A 31 -20.05 10.81 -8.78
N ALA A 32 -21.11 10.44 -9.51
CA ALA A 32 -22.50 10.65 -9.11
C ALA A 32 -23.06 9.41 -8.38
N GLY A 33 -23.36 9.54 -7.08
CA GLY A 33 -24.09 8.51 -6.32
C GLY A 33 -23.35 7.97 -5.09
N ILE A 34 -22.08 8.32 -4.88
CA ILE A 34 -21.36 8.06 -3.62
C ILE A 34 -21.63 9.23 -2.69
N GLY A 35 -22.82 9.16 -2.09
CA GLY A 35 -23.48 10.10 -1.19
C GLY A 35 -22.72 11.40 -0.85
N GLU A 36 -23.27 12.53 -1.31
CA GLU A 36 -23.16 13.85 -0.66
C GLU A 36 -21.78 14.32 -0.18
N HIS A 37 -20.67 13.78 -0.69
CA HIS A 37 -19.34 14.32 -0.43
C HIS A 37 -19.10 15.46 -1.41
N SER A 38 -19.27 16.68 -0.90
CA SER A 38 -19.15 17.95 -1.63
C SER A 38 -17.81 18.17 -2.33
N ASP A 39 -16.79 17.34 -2.07
CA ASP A 39 -15.48 17.42 -2.72
C ASP A 39 -14.90 16.03 -3.05
N ILE A 40 -15.10 15.62 -4.30
CA ILE A 40 -14.56 14.36 -4.86
C ILE A 40 -13.02 14.41 -4.93
N THR A 41 -12.45 15.59 -5.08
CA THR A 41 -10.99 15.77 -5.15
C THR A 41 -10.36 15.51 -3.79
N GLU A 42 -11.00 15.99 -2.71
CA GLU A 42 -10.58 15.68 -1.33
C GLU A 42 -10.65 14.18 -1.05
N ALA A 43 -11.73 13.52 -1.46
CA ALA A 43 -11.88 12.06 -1.31
C ALA A 43 -10.78 11.30 -2.05
N ILE A 44 -10.48 11.67 -3.30
CA ILE A 44 -9.36 11.09 -4.06
C ILE A 44 -8.04 11.34 -3.35
N GLY A 45 -7.80 12.54 -2.84
CA GLY A 45 -6.59 12.89 -2.07
C GLY A 45 -6.37 11.98 -0.87
N ILE A 46 -7.42 11.73 -0.08
CA ILE A 46 -7.37 10.81 1.07
C ILE A 46 -7.00 9.39 0.64
N GLU A 47 -7.51 8.90 -0.50
CA GLU A 47 -7.16 7.58 -1.00
C GLU A 47 -5.71 7.51 -1.50
N LEU A 48 -5.22 8.58 -2.15
CA LEU A 48 -3.83 8.69 -2.59
C LEU A 48 -2.85 8.73 -1.41
N ASP A 49 -3.18 9.43 -0.32
CA ASP A 49 -2.35 9.47 0.89
C ASP A 49 -2.19 8.06 1.51
N LYS A 50 -3.27 7.26 1.49
CA LYS A 50 -3.22 5.88 1.96
C LYS A 50 -2.36 5.02 1.03
N ILE A 51 -2.48 5.18 -0.29
CA ILE A 51 -1.62 4.49 -1.26
C ILE A 51 -0.15 4.82 -1.00
N ALA A 52 0.20 6.11 -0.89
CA ALA A 52 1.56 6.56 -0.62
C ALA A 52 2.13 5.95 0.67
N ARG A 53 1.33 5.95 1.75
CA ARG A 53 1.72 5.33 3.03
C ARG A 53 2.09 3.85 2.90
N TYR A 54 1.33 3.07 2.12
CA TYR A 54 1.58 1.65 1.97
C TYR A 54 2.67 1.35 0.95
N ASP A 55 2.83 2.18 -0.07
CA ASP A 55 3.96 2.11 -1.01
C ASP A 55 5.29 2.37 -0.29
N ASP A 56 5.34 3.39 0.57
CA ASP A 56 6.50 3.65 1.44
C ASP A 56 6.84 2.46 2.34
N GLN A 57 5.83 1.76 2.89
CA GLN A 57 6.08 0.55 3.68
C GLN A 57 6.72 -0.55 2.85
N LEU A 58 6.29 -0.75 1.60
CA LEU A 58 6.90 -1.73 0.69
C LEU A 58 8.36 -1.35 0.40
N GLU A 59 8.64 -0.08 0.13
CA GLU A 59 10.01 0.39 -0.12
C GLU A 59 10.89 0.28 1.14
N VAL A 60 10.37 0.57 2.34
CA VAL A 60 11.08 0.34 3.61
C VAL A 60 11.41 -1.13 3.79
N ILE A 61 10.45 -2.03 3.56
CA ILE A 61 10.66 -3.48 3.65
C ILE A 61 11.75 -3.90 2.65
N LYS A 62 11.66 -3.44 1.40
CA LYS A 62 12.63 -3.75 0.34
C LYS A 62 14.02 -3.22 0.64
N LYS A 63 14.13 -2.01 1.19
CA LYS A 63 15.42 -1.32 1.43
C LYS A 63 16.13 -1.82 2.69
N TYR A 64 15.39 -2.01 3.78
CA TYR A 64 15.99 -2.27 5.11
C TYR A 64 15.76 -3.69 5.62
N VAL A 65 14.67 -4.35 5.19
CA VAL A 65 14.35 -5.72 5.62
C VAL A 65 14.83 -6.70 4.55
N LYS A 66 16.15 -6.76 4.38
CA LYS A 66 16.79 -7.69 3.43
C LYS A 66 16.48 -9.14 3.83
N ASP A 67 16.27 -9.99 2.81
CA ASP A 67 16.24 -11.44 2.98
C ASP A 67 17.67 -11.85 3.36
N SER A 68 17.89 -12.15 4.63
CA SER A 68 19.19 -12.51 5.16
C SER A 68 19.51 -13.94 4.73
N SER A 69 19.91 -14.09 3.47
CA SER A 69 20.67 -15.24 2.96
C SER A 69 22.16 -14.90 2.78
N VAL A 70 22.61 -13.74 3.29
CA VAL A 70 24.04 -13.46 3.41
C VAL A 70 24.50 -14.19 4.67
N GLU A 71 25.02 -15.41 4.48
CA GLU A 71 25.93 -16.05 5.42
C GLU A 71 27.02 -15.03 5.75
N TYR A 72 27.15 -14.66 7.02
CA TYR A 72 28.39 -14.06 7.47
C TYR A 72 29.46 -15.14 7.35
N PRO A 73 30.59 -14.89 6.66
CA PRO A 73 31.74 -15.76 6.79
C PRO A 73 32.11 -15.78 8.26
N HIS A 74 32.06 -16.96 8.86
CA HIS A 74 32.64 -17.19 10.17
C HIS A 74 34.16 -17.11 10.00
N ASP A 75 34.74 -15.95 10.33
CA ASP A 75 36.16 -15.82 10.65
C ASP A 75 36.38 -16.12 12.15
#